data_AF-A0A933SJI4-F1
#
_entry.id   AF-A0A933SJI4-F1
#
_cell.length_a   1.000
_cell.length_b   1.000
_cell.length_c   1.000
_cell.angle_alpha   90.00
_cell.angle_beta   90.00
_cell.angle_gamma   90.00
#
_symmetry.space_group_name_H-M   'P 1'
#
loop_
_entity.id
_entity.type
_entity.pdbx_description
1 polymer ?
#
loop_
_entity_poly.entity_id
_entity_poly.type
_entity_poly.pdbx_seq_one_letter_code
_entity_poly.pdbx_strand_id
1 'polypeptide(L)'
;MSGNFTNYAAMAALYITVPCASPAMASSLEDIQSELSQNIVAAVEGAIQSPLSEKDRAYALFLIAVHGHNADAREQSEELFSKMKSPESAAYLGSLKTIHARDFGGGGFLQTLSNVTPLGWIRLGYVSSGTELLGNAVKDRPENIEIRLLRANTYFNLPAPFGKFDEGYADINTVIEWLKNGKADLPAAEPLFRDRASAYFTAGLFHAGKGEKEAAREMFRATIALAASSPYTEAAQKALAAMER
;
A
#
# COMPACT_ATOMS: atom_id res chain seq x y z
N MET A 1 -6.48 -19.90 -35.02
CA MET A 1 -6.79 -18.81 -34.07
C MET A 1 -5.54 -17.98 -33.89
N SER A 2 -5.38 -16.93 -34.70
CA SER A 2 -4.25 -16.00 -34.67
C SER A 2 -4.64 -14.78 -33.84
N GLY A 3 -4.27 -14.79 -32.55
CA GLY A 3 -4.43 -13.64 -31.67
C GLY A 3 -3.28 -12.65 -31.86
N ASN A 4 -3.61 -11.38 -32.04
CA ASN A 4 -2.67 -10.27 -32.19
C ASN A 4 -1.80 -10.10 -30.93
N PHE A 5 -0.48 -10.27 -31.07
CA PHE A 5 0.52 -10.17 -30.01
C PHE A 5 1.09 -8.75 -29.80
N THR A 6 0.46 -7.71 -30.36
CA THR A 6 1.10 -6.41 -30.56
C THR A 6 1.07 -5.43 -29.37
N ASN A 7 0.63 -5.83 -28.17
CA ASN A 7 0.49 -4.90 -27.02
C ASN A 7 1.35 -5.21 -25.78
N TYR A 8 2.38 -6.07 -25.86
CA TYR A 8 3.15 -6.49 -24.66
C TYR A 8 4.40 -5.65 -24.34
N ALA A 9 4.76 -4.67 -25.18
CA ALA A 9 5.93 -3.81 -24.94
C ALA A 9 5.71 -2.66 -23.93
N ALA A 10 4.47 -2.43 -23.49
CA ALA A 10 4.12 -1.32 -22.58
C ALA A 10 4.17 -1.67 -21.08
N MET A 11 4.63 -2.87 -20.70
CA MET A 11 4.65 -3.30 -19.28
C MET A 11 5.94 -2.96 -18.51
N ALA A 12 6.89 -2.26 -19.12
CA ALA A 12 8.19 -1.98 -18.49
C ALA A 12 8.21 -0.77 -17.52
N ALA A 13 7.08 -0.08 -17.32
CA ALA A 13 6.93 0.95 -16.28
C ALA A 13 5.56 0.79 -15.60
N LEU A 14 5.37 -0.33 -14.90
CA LEU A 14 4.17 -0.58 -14.07
C LEU A 14 4.27 0.16 -12.72
N TYR A 15 4.72 1.42 -12.75
CA TYR A 15 4.34 2.37 -11.71
C TYR A 15 2.91 2.81 -12.01
N ILE A 16 2.13 3.03 -10.97
CA ILE A 16 0.76 3.51 -11.13
C ILE A 16 0.88 4.87 -11.80
N THR A 17 0.49 4.95 -13.07
CA THR A 17 0.00 6.21 -13.61
C THR A 17 -1.27 6.50 -12.85
N VAL A 18 -1.12 7.11 -11.68
CA VAL A 18 -2.23 7.66 -10.91
C VAL A 18 -2.96 8.53 -11.92
N PRO A 19 -4.26 8.32 -12.20
CA PRO A 19 -5.03 9.18 -13.08
C PRO A 19 -5.17 10.57 -12.45
N CYS A 20 -4.04 11.27 -12.34
CA CYS A 20 -3.95 12.55 -11.71
C CYS A 20 -4.32 13.61 -12.72
N ALA A 21 -4.88 14.72 -12.24
CA ALA A 21 -5.31 15.83 -13.09
C ALA A 21 -4.16 16.47 -13.89
N SER A 22 -2.89 16.18 -13.57
CA SER A 22 -1.73 16.52 -14.39
C SER A 22 -0.55 15.56 -14.17
N PRO A 23 0.31 15.34 -15.19
CA PRO A 23 1.57 14.58 -15.03
C PRO A 23 2.51 15.16 -13.97
N ALA A 24 2.55 16.49 -13.84
CA ALA A 24 3.39 17.18 -12.85
C ALA A 24 2.99 16.86 -11.40
N MET A 25 1.67 16.82 -11.14
CA MET A 25 1.17 16.44 -9.81
C MET A 25 1.41 14.96 -9.52
N ALA A 26 1.25 14.09 -10.52
CA ALA A 26 1.57 12.66 -10.37
C ALA A 26 3.04 12.44 -9.98
N SER A 27 3.97 13.10 -10.68
CA SER A 27 5.41 13.05 -10.36
C SER A 27 5.71 13.57 -8.96
N SER A 28 5.07 14.68 -8.55
CA SER A 28 5.29 15.23 -7.19
C SER A 28 4.79 14.27 -6.10
N LEU A 29 3.65 13.63 -6.30
CA LEU A 29 3.12 12.65 -5.34
C LEU A 29 3.98 11.39 -5.25
N GLU A 30 4.58 10.96 -6.35
CA GLU A 30 5.53 9.85 -6.37
C GLU A 30 6.79 10.15 -5.54
N ASP A 31 7.39 11.33 -5.73
CA ASP A 31 8.55 11.79 -4.95
C ASP A 31 8.23 11.85 -3.45
N ILE A 32 7.05 12.38 -3.10
CA ILE A 32 6.58 12.47 -1.71
C ILE A 32 6.39 11.08 -1.09
N GLN A 33 5.83 10.12 -1.83
CA GLN A 33 5.64 8.75 -1.35
C GLN A 33 6.96 8.01 -1.18
N SER A 34 7.93 8.25 -2.07
CA SER A 34 9.28 7.70 -1.95
C SER A 34 9.97 8.20 -0.68
N GLU A 35 9.93 9.51 -0.41
CA GLU A 35 10.49 10.10 0.80
C GLU A 35 9.76 9.60 2.07
N LEU A 36 8.43 9.55 2.05
CA LEU A 36 7.63 8.98 3.13
C LEU A 36 8.04 7.54 3.44
N SER A 37 8.27 6.72 2.41
CA SER A 37 8.68 5.32 2.56
C SER A 37 10.04 5.20 3.24
N GLN A 38 11.01 6.05 2.89
CA GLN A 38 12.31 6.09 3.55
C GLN A 38 12.19 6.47 5.04
N ASN A 39 11.36 7.48 5.34
CA ASN A 39 11.12 7.92 6.72
C ASN A 39 10.41 6.85 7.56
N ILE A 40 9.46 6.11 6.98
CA ILE A 40 8.80 4.97 7.64
C ILE A 40 9.82 3.88 7.95
N VAL A 41 10.66 3.47 6.99
CA VAL A 41 11.67 2.44 7.21
C VAL A 41 12.61 2.82 8.35
N ALA A 42 13.16 4.04 8.33
CA ALA A 42 14.07 4.52 9.37
C ALA A 42 13.41 4.52 10.76
N ALA A 43 12.14 4.94 10.87
CA ALA A 43 11.41 4.93 12.12
C ALA A 43 11.14 3.50 12.64
N VAL A 44 10.75 2.58 11.74
CA VAL A 44 10.43 1.18 12.10
C VAL A 44 11.69 0.39 12.47
N GLU A 45 12.82 0.63 11.79
CA GLU A 45 14.11 0.04 12.15
C GLU A 45 14.58 0.46 13.56
N GLY A 46 14.27 1.69 13.98
CA GLY A 46 14.47 2.11 15.37
C GLY A 46 13.56 1.36 16.34
N ALA A 47 12.28 1.20 15.98
CA ALA A 47 11.29 0.54 16.83
C ALA A 47 11.55 -0.96 17.04
N ILE A 48 12.05 -1.67 16.02
CA ILE A 48 12.26 -3.13 16.08
C ILE A 48 13.34 -3.57 17.08
N GLN A 49 14.23 -2.64 17.48
CA GLN A 49 15.25 -2.87 18.51
C GLN A 49 14.65 -2.97 19.92
N SER A 50 13.41 -2.53 20.10
CA SER A 50 12.68 -2.63 21.37
C SER A 50 11.94 -3.98 21.47
N PRO A 51 11.62 -4.45 22.69
CA PRO A 51 10.73 -5.60 22.87
C PRO A 51 9.36 -5.32 22.24
N LEU A 52 9.00 -6.11 21.22
CA LEU A 52 7.71 -6.04 20.53
C LEU A 52 6.97 -7.36 20.72
N SER A 53 5.64 -7.29 20.71
CA SER A 53 4.82 -8.50 20.56
C SER A 53 5.16 -9.20 19.24
N GLU A 54 4.86 -10.50 19.13
CA GLU A 54 5.10 -11.24 17.88
C GLU A 54 4.34 -10.61 16.69
N LYS A 55 3.08 -10.18 16.92
CA LYS A 55 2.27 -9.47 15.92
C LYS A 55 2.91 -8.16 15.49
N ASP A 56 3.37 -7.34 16.43
CA ASP A 56 3.98 -6.04 16.12
C ASP A 56 5.34 -6.20 15.43
N ARG A 57 6.11 -7.23 15.79
CA ARG A 57 7.36 -7.57 15.08
C ARG A 57 7.08 -8.01 13.65
N ALA A 58 6.08 -8.88 13.43
CA ALA A 58 5.68 -9.31 12.09
C ALA A 58 5.23 -8.13 11.22
N TYR A 59 4.49 -7.21 11.82
CA TYR A 59 4.01 -6.01 11.15
C TYR A 59 5.13 -4.97 10.89
N ALA A 60 6.06 -4.78 11.82
CA ALA A 60 7.25 -3.95 11.59
C ALA A 60 8.07 -4.47 10.40
N LEU A 61 8.32 -5.78 10.35
CA LEU A 61 8.99 -6.43 9.22
C LEU A 61 8.19 -6.28 7.91
N PHE A 62 6.86 -6.34 7.98
CA PHE A 62 6.00 -6.07 6.84
C PHE A 62 6.18 -4.64 6.31
N LEU A 63 6.22 -3.62 7.19
CA LEU A 63 6.45 -2.24 6.77
C LEU A 63 7.82 -2.07 6.10
N ILE A 64 8.87 -2.68 6.65
CA ILE A 64 10.21 -2.66 6.04
C ILE A 64 10.19 -3.35 4.66
N ALA A 65 9.45 -4.46 4.50
CA ALA A 65 9.29 -5.13 3.22
C ALA A 65 8.54 -4.27 2.18
N VAL A 66 7.43 -3.62 2.59
CA VAL A 66 6.63 -2.76 1.73
C VAL A 66 7.43 -1.54 1.28
N HIS A 67 7.99 -0.79 2.22
CA HIS A 67 8.57 0.53 1.98
C HIS A 67 10.07 0.49 1.65
N GLY A 68 10.79 -0.51 2.16
CA GLY A 68 12.24 -0.66 1.98
C GLY A 68 12.66 -1.65 0.90
N HIS A 69 11.70 -2.31 0.23
CA HIS A 69 11.99 -3.36 -0.76
C HIS A 69 12.92 -4.46 -0.24
N ASN A 70 12.79 -4.79 1.05
CA ASN A 70 13.67 -5.72 1.74
C ASN A 70 13.09 -7.15 1.71
N ALA A 71 13.74 -8.03 0.93
CA ALA A 71 13.31 -9.42 0.77
C ALA A 71 13.43 -10.24 2.07
N ASP A 72 14.47 -10.02 2.87
CA ASP A 72 14.69 -10.74 4.13
C ASP A 72 13.59 -10.37 5.15
N ALA A 73 13.22 -9.10 5.22
CA ALA A 73 12.12 -8.63 6.07
C ALA A 73 10.77 -9.21 5.61
N ARG A 74 10.55 -9.31 4.29
CA ARG A 74 9.36 -9.95 3.71
C ARG A 74 9.25 -11.40 4.16
N GLU A 75 10.32 -12.18 4.05
CA GLU A 75 10.34 -13.60 4.40
C GLU A 75 10.13 -13.83 5.91
N GLN A 76 10.80 -13.04 6.75
CA GLN A 76 10.59 -13.11 8.20
C GLN A 76 9.16 -12.72 8.60
N SER A 77 8.58 -11.70 7.96
CA SER A 77 7.19 -11.31 8.17
C SER A 77 6.22 -12.42 7.76
N GLU A 78 6.45 -13.04 6.59
CA GLU A 78 5.66 -14.18 6.08
C GLU A 78 5.71 -15.36 7.05
N GLU A 79 6.89 -15.70 7.57
CA GLU A 79 7.06 -16.76 8.55
C GLU A 79 6.23 -16.50 9.82
N LEU A 80 6.30 -15.30 10.39
CA LEU A 80 5.56 -14.95 11.61
C LEU A 80 4.05 -14.96 11.37
N PHE A 81 3.55 -14.32 10.30
CA PHE A 81 2.12 -14.31 10.01
C PHE A 81 1.55 -15.71 9.67
N SER A 82 2.36 -16.61 9.12
CA SER A 82 1.95 -18.00 8.86
C SER A 82 1.65 -18.79 10.14
N LYS A 83 2.31 -18.46 11.26
CA LYS A 83 2.13 -19.12 12.55
C LYS A 83 0.85 -18.68 13.27
N MET A 84 0.39 -17.44 13.02
CA MET A 84 -0.75 -16.83 13.73
C MET A 84 -2.12 -17.39 13.32
N LYS A 85 -2.27 -17.87 12.08
CA LYS A 85 -3.50 -18.51 11.56
C LYS A 85 -4.79 -17.72 11.85
N SER A 86 -4.78 -16.40 11.66
CA SER A 86 -5.96 -15.53 11.82
C SER A 86 -6.40 -14.92 10.48
N PRO A 87 -7.62 -14.39 10.35
CA PRO A 87 -8.04 -13.65 9.16
C PRO A 87 -7.13 -12.45 8.85
N GLU A 88 -6.66 -11.74 9.87
CA GLU A 88 -5.72 -10.63 9.74
C GLU A 88 -4.37 -11.13 9.20
N SER A 89 -3.85 -12.22 9.76
CA SER A 89 -2.58 -12.79 9.29
C SER A 89 -2.69 -13.30 7.85
N ALA A 90 -3.84 -13.88 7.46
CA ALA A 90 -4.13 -14.25 6.08
C ALA A 90 -4.15 -13.02 5.13
N ALA A 91 -4.69 -11.89 5.58
CA ALA A 91 -4.66 -10.64 4.83
C ALA A 91 -3.21 -10.14 4.61
N TYR A 92 -2.37 -10.14 5.66
CA TYR A 92 -0.95 -9.79 5.53
C TYR A 92 -0.19 -10.73 4.61
N LEU A 93 -0.44 -12.04 4.67
CA LEU A 93 0.13 -13.00 3.73
C LEU A 93 -0.30 -12.70 2.28
N GLY A 94 -1.55 -12.27 2.07
CA GLY A 94 -2.03 -11.80 0.78
C GLY A 94 -1.24 -10.61 0.24
N SER A 95 -1.02 -9.59 1.08
CA SER A 95 -0.20 -8.43 0.73
C SER A 95 1.27 -8.81 0.46
N LEU A 96 1.87 -9.64 1.31
CA LEU A 96 3.25 -10.15 1.13
C LEU A 96 3.43 -10.91 -0.18
N LYS A 97 2.41 -11.64 -0.66
CA LYS A 97 2.45 -12.26 -2.00
C LYS A 97 2.49 -11.22 -3.12
N THR A 98 1.73 -10.13 -3.02
CA THR A 98 1.80 -9.06 -4.02
C THR A 98 3.17 -8.36 -4.02
N ILE A 99 3.78 -8.22 -2.84
CA ILE A 99 5.15 -7.69 -2.69
C ILE A 99 6.17 -8.65 -3.29
N HIS A 100 6.02 -9.96 -3.06
CA HIS A 100 6.85 -10.98 -3.68
C HIS A 100 6.78 -10.87 -5.22
N ALA A 101 5.60 -10.67 -5.81
CA ALA A 101 5.47 -10.46 -7.25
C ALA A 101 6.23 -9.22 -7.77
N ARG A 102 6.26 -8.14 -6.97
CA ARG A 102 7.03 -6.92 -7.25
C ARG A 102 8.53 -7.20 -7.24
N ASP A 103 9.01 -7.89 -6.22
CA ASP A 103 10.43 -8.12 -5.95
C ASP A 103 11.00 -9.35 -6.71
N PHE A 104 10.13 -10.12 -7.38
CA PHE A 104 10.50 -11.31 -8.13
C PHE A 104 11.51 -10.98 -9.25
N GLY A 105 12.68 -11.62 -9.19
CA GLY A 105 13.73 -11.50 -10.20
C GLY A 105 14.88 -10.54 -9.85
N GLY A 106 14.95 -10.02 -8.60
CA GLY A 106 16.17 -9.43 -8.04
C GLY A 106 16.67 -8.12 -8.66
N GLY A 107 15.85 -7.42 -9.45
CA GLY A 107 16.23 -6.18 -10.15
C GLY A 107 17.16 -6.39 -11.35
N GLY A 108 17.14 -5.45 -12.30
CA GLY A 108 18.06 -5.44 -13.45
C GLY A 108 17.66 -6.36 -14.62
N PHE A 109 18.64 -7.01 -15.26
CA PHE A 109 18.45 -7.77 -16.52
C PHE A 109 17.37 -8.87 -16.43
N LEU A 110 17.24 -9.52 -15.28
CA LEU A 110 16.21 -10.55 -15.03
C LEU A 110 14.80 -9.96 -14.94
N GLN A 111 14.65 -8.71 -14.48
CA GLN A 111 13.38 -8.00 -14.49
C GLN A 111 12.93 -7.71 -15.93
N THR A 112 13.84 -7.30 -16.81
CA THR A 112 13.57 -7.12 -18.25
C THR A 112 13.19 -8.44 -18.93
N LEU A 113 13.88 -9.53 -18.60
CA LEU A 113 13.54 -10.86 -19.12
C LEU A 113 12.19 -11.37 -18.60
N SER A 114 11.77 -10.99 -17.39
CA SER A 114 10.48 -11.41 -16.83
C SER A 114 9.28 -11.00 -17.70
N ASN A 115 9.40 -9.91 -18.48
CA ASN A 115 8.34 -9.43 -19.36
C ASN A 115 8.16 -10.27 -20.64
N VAL A 116 9.15 -11.08 -21.01
CA VAL A 116 9.16 -11.87 -22.26
C VAL A 116 9.37 -13.36 -22.04
N THR A 117 9.51 -13.79 -20.78
CA THR A 117 9.74 -15.19 -20.40
C THR A 117 8.59 -15.75 -19.58
N PRO A 118 8.50 -17.09 -19.39
CA PRO A 118 7.53 -17.71 -18.49
C PRO A 118 7.52 -17.14 -17.05
N LEU A 119 8.58 -16.44 -16.65
CA LEU A 119 8.70 -15.77 -15.35
C LEU A 119 7.63 -14.69 -15.12
N GLY A 120 7.12 -14.05 -16.17
CA GLY A 120 6.01 -13.08 -16.06
C GLY A 120 4.72 -13.70 -15.53
N TRP A 121 4.44 -14.96 -15.89
CA TRP A 121 3.25 -15.69 -15.44
C TRP A 121 3.32 -16.02 -13.95
N ILE A 122 4.52 -16.27 -13.42
CA ILE A 122 4.74 -16.52 -12.00
C ILE A 122 4.38 -15.27 -11.19
N ARG A 123 4.80 -14.09 -11.66
CA ARG A 123 4.44 -12.79 -11.03
C ARG A 123 2.93 -12.59 -11.00
N LEU A 124 2.25 -12.85 -12.12
CA LEU A 124 0.78 -12.79 -12.17
C LEU A 124 0.11 -13.77 -11.20
N GLY A 125 0.66 -14.98 -11.06
CA GLY A 125 0.19 -15.97 -10.09
C GLY A 125 0.27 -15.48 -8.65
N TYR A 126 1.37 -14.84 -8.26
CA TYR A 126 1.52 -14.23 -6.93
C TYR A 126 0.53 -13.08 -6.70
N VAL A 127 0.34 -12.18 -7.67
CA VAL A 127 -0.64 -11.09 -7.53
C VAL A 127 -2.06 -11.66 -7.42
N SER A 128 -2.44 -12.60 -8.29
CA SER A 128 -3.75 -13.24 -8.25
C SER A 128 -4.01 -13.89 -6.90
N SER A 129 -3.08 -14.73 -6.43
CA SER A 129 -3.19 -15.40 -5.12
C SER A 129 -3.23 -14.39 -3.96
N GLY A 130 -2.42 -13.33 -4.01
CA GLY A 130 -2.43 -12.28 -2.99
C GLY A 130 -3.75 -11.52 -2.92
N THR A 131 -4.28 -11.12 -4.09
CA THR A 131 -5.58 -10.42 -4.16
C THR A 131 -6.75 -11.30 -3.72
N GLU A 132 -6.70 -12.61 -3.99
CA GLU A 132 -7.70 -13.57 -3.52
C GLU A 132 -7.69 -13.70 -1.99
N LEU A 133 -6.51 -13.85 -1.38
CA LEU A 133 -6.37 -13.90 0.09
C LEU A 133 -6.91 -12.64 0.76
N LEU A 134 -6.57 -11.46 0.24
CA LEU A 134 -7.11 -10.18 0.73
C LEU A 134 -8.64 -10.10 0.56
N GLY A 135 -9.14 -10.54 -0.59
CA GLY A 135 -10.57 -10.59 -0.89
C GLY A 135 -11.34 -11.47 0.09
N ASN A 136 -10.82 -12.66 0.38
CA ASN A 136 -11.41 -13.60 1.32
C ASN A 136 -11.34 -13.09 2.76
N ALA A 137 -10.22 -12.49 3.18
CA ALA A 137 -10.08 -11.91 4.51
C ALA A 137 -11.14 -10.81 4.78
N VAL A 138 -11.43 -9.94 3.80
CA VAL A 138 -12.51 -8.94 3.94
C VAL A 138 -13.90 -9.60 3.93
N LYS A 139 -14.12 -10.65 3.14
CA LYS A 139 -15.41 -11.39 3.17
C LYS A 139 -15.65 -12.06 4.53
N ASP A 140 -14.60 -12.62 5.12
CA ASP A 140 -14.67 -13.34 6.40
C ASP A 140 -14.84 -12.37 7.58
N ARG A 141 -14.25 -11.17 7.49
CA ARG A 141 -14.28 -10.14 8.54
C ARG A 141 -14.59 -8.76 7.95
N PRO A 142 -15.82 -8.55 7.45
CA PRO A 142 -16.17 -7.33 6.72
C PRO A 142 -16.16 -6.08 7.58
N GLU A 143 -16.22 -6.17 8.91
CA GLU A 143 -16.14 -5.08 9.87
C GLU A 143 -14.72 -4.77 10.36
N ASN A 144 -13.72 -5.56 9.98
CA ASN A 144 -12.35 -5.37 10.44
C ASN A 144 -11.64 -4.24 9.67
N ILE A 145 -11.38 -3.12 10.35
CA ILE A 145 -10.71 -1.94 9.80
C ILE A 145 -9.27 -2.21 9.34
N GLU A 146 -8.52 -3.05 10.06
CA GLU A 146 -7.12 -3.39 9.74
C GLU A 146 -7.05 -4.12 8.40
N ILE A 147 -7.92 -5.10 8.17
CA ILE A 147 -7.96 -5.88 6.92
C ILE A 147 -8.36 -4.97 5.74
N ARG A 148 -9.34 -4.08 5.92
CA ARG A 148 -9.75 -3.14 4.87
C ARG A 148 -8.67 -2.13 4.51
N LEU A 149 -8.03 -1.53 5.52
CA LEU A 149 -6.91 -0.62 5.31
C LEU A 149 -5.76 -1.31 4.57
N LEU A 150 -5.42 -2.54 4.99
CA LEU A 150 -4.40 -3.32 4.33
C LEU A 150 -4.75 -3.60 2.86
N ARG A 151 -5.99 -4.04 2.57
CA ARG A 151 -6.41 -4.29 1.19
C ARG A 151 -6.43 -3.01 0.36
N ALA A 152 -6.89 -1.89 0.92
CA ALA A 152 -6.84 -0.59 0.26
C ALA A 152 -5.40 -0.20 -0.08
N ASN A 153 -4.48 -0.27 0.87
CA ASN A 153 -3.05 0.03 0.66
C ASN A 153 -2.43 -0.87 -0.40
N THR A 154 -2.70 -2.19 -0.34
CA THR A 154 -2.19 -3.11 -1.35
C THR A 154 -2.76 -2.77 -2.73
N TYR A 155 -4.07 -2.54 -2.85
CA TYR A 155 -4.74 -2.32 -4.13
C TYR A 155 -4.43 -0.96 -4.74
N PHE A 156 -4.16 0.07 -3.91
CA PHE A 156 -3.62 1.34 -4.38
C PHE A 156 -2.30 1.11 -5.12
N ASN A 157 -1.43 0.27 -4.55
CA ASN A 157 -0.10 -0.03 -5.06
C ASN A 157 -0.09 -1.04 -6.23
N LEU A 158 -1.24 -1.60 -6.61
CA LEU A 158 -1.32 -2.53 -7.74
C LEU A 158 -1.42 -1.78 -9.08
N PRO A 159 -0.73 -2.26 -10.12
CA PRO A 159 -0.88 -1.68 -11.44
C PRO A 159 -2.30 -1.76 -12.02
N ALA A 160 -2.67 -0.77 -12.83
CA ALA A 160 -4.01 -0.63 -13.41
C ALA A 160 -4.58 -1.90 -14.11
N PRO A 161 -3.79 -2.72 -14.85
CA PRO A 161 -4.31 -3.93 -15.49
C PRO A 161 -4.93 -4.96 -14.53
N PHE A 162 -4.61 -4.91 -13.23
CA PHE A 162 -5.23 -5.78 -12.23
C PHE A 162 -6.65 -5.32 -11.82
N GLY A 163 -7.04 -4.09 -12.17
CA GLY A 163 -8.40 -3.58 -11.96
C GLY A 163 -8.82 -3.45 -10.49
N LYS A 164 -7.86 -3.35 -9.56
CA LYS A 164 -8.11 -3.37 -8.11
C LYS A 164 -8.29 -2.00 -7.46
N PHE A 165 -8.03 -0.92 -8.19
CA PHE A 165 -8.08 0.44 -7.65
C PHE A 165 -9.46 0.78 -7.05
N ASP A 166 -10.56 0.56 -7.77
CA ASP A 166 -11.90 0.93 -7.30
C ASP A 166 -12.34 0.10 -6.07
N GLU A 167 -11.91 -1.17 -5.97
CA GLU A 167 -12.14 -2.00 -4.78
C GLU A 167 -11.41 -1.43 -3.56
N GLY A 168 -10.14 -1.04 -3.72
CA GLY A 168 -9.36 -0.41 -2.66
C GLY A 168 -9.91 0.96 -2.27
N TYR A 169 -10.42 1.71 -3.25
CA TYR A 169 -11.06 3.01 -3.03
C TYR A 169 -12.35 2.88 -2.21
N ALA A 170 -13.16 1.85 -2.48
CA ALA A 170 -14.36 1.56 -1.69
C ALA A 170 -14.01 1.19 -0.23
N ASP A 171 -12.92 0.45 -0.01
CA ASP A 171 -12.47 0.12 1.33
C ASP A 171 -12.01 1.35 2.10
N ILE A 172 -11.15 2.19 1.51
CA ILE A 172 -10.64 3.36 2.24
C ILE A 172 -11.79 4.33 2.59
N ASN A 173 -12.75 4.53 1.69
CA ASN A 173 -13.93 5.35 1.98
C ASN A 173 -14.78 4.77 3.12
N THR A 174 -14.97 3.45 3.14
CA THR A 174 -15.66 2.77 4.26
C THR A 174 -14.93 3.00 5.58
N VAL A 175 -13.59 2.90 5.57
CA VAL A 175 -12.77 3.14 6.76
C VAL A 175 -12.90 4.58 7.25
N ILE A 176 -12.78 5.57 6.35
CA ILE A 176 -12.94 6.98 6.70
C ILE A 176 -14.33 7.27 7.26
N GLU A 177 -15.38 6.69 6.68
CA GLU A 177 -16.74 6.81 7.21
C GLU A 177 -16.84 6.25 8.64
N TRP A 178 -16.29 5.06 8.89
CA TRP A 178 -16.30 4.47 10.23
C TRP A 178 -15.55 5.30 11.26
N LEU A 179 -14.41 5.88 10.88
CA LEU A 179 -13.63 6.77 11.75
C LEU A 179 -14.40 8.06 12.04
N LYS A 180 -15.03 8.69 11.03
CA LYS A 180 -15.83 9.91 11.19
C LYS A 180 -17.06 9.69 12.06
N ASN A 181 -17.70 8.52 11.95
CA ASN A 181 -18.92 8.17 12.70
C ASN A 181 -18.64 7.46 14.04
N GLY A 182 -17.36 7.29 14.43
CA GLY A 182 -17.00 6.62 15.68
C GLY A 182 -17.33 5.12 15.74
N LYS A 183 -17.55 4.48 14.59
CA LYS A 183 -17.80 3.03 14.48
C LYS A 183 -16.51 2.21 14.62
N ALA A 184 -15.37 2.82 14.34
CA ALA A 184 -14.06 2.25 14.57
C ALA A 184 -13.17 3.29 15.28
N ASP A 185 -12.22 2.79 16.05
CA ASP A 185 -11.21 3.62 16.70
C ASP A 185 -9.82 3.20 16.24
N LEU A 186 -9.03 4.19 15.85
CA LEU A 186 -7.61 4.08 15.62
C LEU A 186 -6.94 5.18 16.45
N PRO A 187 -5.75 4.94 17.01
CA PRO A 187 -5.01 6.00 17.67
C PRO A 187 -4.76 7.15 16.70
N ALA A 188 -4.64 8.38 17.21
CA ALA A 188 -4.30 9.53 16.38
C ALA A 188 -2.91 9.36 15.71
N ALA A 189 -1.96 8.79 16.47
CA ALA A 189 -0.63 8.40 16.03
C ALA A 189 -0.15 7.16 16.80
N GLU A 190 0.57 6.25 16.15
CA GLU A 190 1.29 5.16 16.83
C GLU A 190 2.64 4.82 16.16
N PRO A 191 3.59 4.17 16.88
CA PRO A 191 4.96 3.95 16.36
C PRO A 191 5.05 3.10 15.09
N LEU A 192 4.06 2.24 14.83
CA LEU A 192 4.01 1.40 13.62
C LEU A 192 2.98 1.92 12.61
N PHE A 193 2.45 3.12 12.81
CA PHE A 193 1.59 3.79 11.83
C PHE A 193 0.29 3.05 11.47
N ARG A 194 -0.29 2.21 12.34
CA ARG A 194 -1.71 1.77 12.22
C ARG A 194 -2.63 2.80 12.86
N ASP A 195 -2.46 4.05 12.46
CA ASP A 195 -3.12 5.21 13.05
C ASP A 195 -4.05 5.94 12.08
N ARG A 196 -4.84 6.88 12.61
CA ARG A 196 -5.75 7.70 11.80
C ARG A 196 -4.99 8.54 10.76
N ALA A 197 -3.80 9.05 11.09
CA ALA A 197 -3.03 9.92 10.20
C ALA A 197 -2.67 9.19 8.89
N SER A 198 -2.18 7.94 8.98
CA SER A 198 -1.88 7.09 7.83
C SER A 198 -3.12 6.75 6.99
N ALA A 199 -4.26 6.48 7.63
CA ALA A 199 -5.53 6.18 6.96
C ALA A 199 -6.03 7.41 6.16
N TYR A 200 -6.02 8.60 6.75
CA TYR A 200 -6.39 9.83 6.06
C TYR A 200 -5.43 10.15 4.92
N PHE A 201 -4.12 9.95 5.10
CA PHE A 201 -3.15 10.22 4.04
C PHE A 201 -3.41 9.31 2.83
N THR A 202 -3.63 8.02 3.09
CA THR A 202 -4.00 7.03 2.08
C THR A 202 -5.27 7.43 1.34
N ALA A 203 -6.32 7.85 2.06
CA ALA A 203 -7.55 8.35 1.45
C ALA A 203 -7.28 9.55 0.52
N GLY A 204 -6.42 10.48 0.94
CA GLY A 204 -5.99 11.61 0.12
C GLY A 204 -5.34 11.19 -1.19
N LEU A 205 -4.48 10.16 -1.16
CA LEU A 205 -3.87 9.59 -2.35
C LEU A 205 -4.89 8.98 -3.31
N PHE A 206 -5.87 8.23 -2.78
CA PHE A 206 -6.95 7.68 -3.59
C PHE A 206 -7.79 8.76 -4.27
N HIS A 207 -8.24 9.78 -3.52
CA HIS A 207 -9.01 10.89 -4.09
C HIS A 207 -8.19 11.65 -5.16
N ALA A 208 -6.90 11.87 -4.91
CA ALA A 208 -6.01 12.49 -5.89
C ALA A 208 -5.92 11.64 -7.18
N GLY A 209 -5.91 10.31 -7.05
CA GLY A 209 -5.93 9.38 -8.17
C GLY A 209 -7.26 9.26 -8.91
N LYS A 210 -8.37 9.65 -8.29
CA LYS A 210 -9.67 9.82 -8.99
C LYS A 210 -9.83 11.21 -9.60
N GLY A 211 -8.87 12.11 -9.40
CA GLY A 211 -8.98 13.52 -9.82
C GLY A 211 -9.88 14.37 -8.90
N GLU A 212 -10.26 13.85 -7.73
CA GLU A 212 -11.16 14.49 -6.77
C GLU A 212 -10.39 15.45 -5.84
N LYS A 213 -9.91 16.56 -6.42
CA LYS A 213 -8.96 17.48 -5.76
C LYS A 213 -9.41 17.99 -4.39
N GLU A 214 -10.67 18.39 -4.22
CA GLU A 214 -11.13 18.94 -2.94
C GLU A 214 -11.21 17.86 -1.85
N ALA A 215 -11.66 16.65 -2.21
CA ALA A 215 -11.69 15.53 -1.27
C ALA A 215 -10.27 15.12 -0.87
N ALA A 216 -9.31 15.10 -1.81
CA ALA A 216 -7.90 14.86 -1.50
C ALA A 216 -7.34 15.91 -0.54
N ARG A 217 -7.62 17.21 -0.77
CA ARG A 217 -7.21 18.30 0.12
C ARG A 217 -7.81 18.15 1.52
N GLU A 218 -9.09 17.78 1.62
CA GLU A 218 -9.74 17.52 2.91
C GLU A 218 -8.99 16.44 3.68
N MET A 219 -8.68 15.31 3.03
CA MET A 219 -8.00 14.20 3.67
C MET A 219 -6.56 14.55 4.11
N PHE A 220 -5.78 15.24 3.28
CA PHE A 220 -4.43 15.68 3.68
C PHE A 220 -4.47 16.69 4.84
N ARG A 221 -5.44 17.61 4.87
CA ARG A 221 -5.64 18.51 6.03
C ARG A 221 -6.01 17.72 7.29
N ALA A 222 -6.84 16.68 7.17
CA ALA A 222 -7.18 15.80 8.27
C ALA A 222 -5.94 15.05 8.82
N THR A 223 -5.05 14.57 7.95
CA THR A 223 -3.76 13.98 8.37
C THR A 223 -2.94 14.97 9.20
N ILE A 224 -2.78 16.21 8.72
CA ILE A 224 -1.97 17.25 9.39
C ILE A 224 -2.53 17.60 10.78
N ALA A 225 -3.85 17.62 10.93
CA ALA A 225 -4.50 17.97 12.18
C ALA A 225 -4.31 16.93 13.30
N LEU A 226 -3.98 15.67 12.97
CA LEU A 226 -3.93 14.57 13.92
C LEU A 226 -2.59 14.39 14.62
N ALA A 227 -1.47 14.55 13.89
CA ALA A 227 -0.17 14.10 14.39
C ALA A 227 0.98 14.99 13.91
N ALA A 228 1.25 16.09 14.60
CA ALA A 228 2.22 17.10 14.17
C ALA A 228 3.63 16.55 13.87
N SER A 229 4.04 15.42 14.46
CA SER A 229 5.37 14.81 14.30
C SER A 229 5.40 13.48 13.54
N SER A 230 4.34 13.10 12.82
CA SER A 230 4.32 11.87 12.02
C SER A 230 4.92 12.09 10.61
N PRO A 231 5.65 11.12 10.03
CA PRO A 231 6.08 11.18 8.62
C PRO A 231 4.92 11.45 7.65
N TYR A 232 3.72 10.96 7.96
CA TYR A 232 2.52 11.20 7.17
C TYR A 232 2.07 12.66 7.16
N THR A 233 2.30 13.40 8.24
CA THR A 233 1.97 14.83 8.32
C THR A 233 2.86 15.67 7.44
N GLU A 234 4.16 15.38 7.44
CA GLU A 234 5.11 16.03 6.53
C GLU A 234 4.77 15.72 5.07
N ALA A 235 4.49 14.45 4.76
CA ALA A 235 4.06 14.05 3.43
C ALA A 235 2.75 14.75 2.99
N ALA A 236 1.77 14.86 3.90
CA ALA A 236 0.52 15.56 3.63
C ALA A 236 0.71 17.06 3.37
N GLN A 237 1.60 17.73 4.10
CA GLN A 237 1.95 19.14 3.86
C GLN A 237 2.56 19.34 2.48
N LYS A 238 3.50 18.48 2.09
CA LYS A 238 4.12 18.50 0.76
C LYS A 238 3.08 18.24 -0.34
N ALA A 239 2.17 17.28 -0.12
CA ALA A 239 1.10 16.96 -1.07
C ALA A 239 0.15 18.14 -1.28
N LEU A 240 -0.29 18.80 -0.20
CA LEU A 240 -1.11 20.01 -0.29
C LEU A 240 -0.41 21.13 -1.06
N ALA A 241 0.86 21.41 -0.73
CA ALA A 241 1.64 22.43 -1.42
C ALA A 241 1.80 22.13 -2.92
N ALA A 242 1.97 20.85 -3.30
CA ALA A 242 2.03 20.44 -4.70
C ALA A 242 0.69 20.62 -5.44
N MET A 243 -0.44 20.50 -4.73
CA MET A 243 -1.79 20.70 -5.29
C MET A 243 -2.20 22.16 -5.47
N GLU A 244 -1.44 23.11 -4.92
CA GLU A 244 -1.69 24.55 -5.02
C GLU A 244 -0.88 25.23 -6.14
N ARG A 245 0.07 24.50 -6.74
CA ARG A 245 0.86 24.93 -7.90
C ARG A 245 0.11 24.67 -9.20
#